data_AF-A0A7D5SJK2-F1
#
_entry.id   AF-A0A7D5SJK2-F1
#
_cell.length_a   1.000
_cell.length_b   1.000
_cell.length_c   1.000
_cell.angle_alpha   90.00
_cell.angle_beta   90.00
_cell.angle_gamma   90.00
#
_symmetry.space_group_name_H-M   'P 1'
#
loop_
_entity.id
_entity.type
_entity.pdbx_description
1 polymer ?
#
loop_
_entity_poly.entity_id
_entity_poly.type
_entity_poly.pdbx_seq_one_letter_code
_entity_poly.pdbx_strand_id
1 'polypeptide(L)'
;MNQVLKKSLLLVTAILMMAGYSAKAQRLTDMTFSVSQGSWQQSTGWTVLANVVDDASYYVSLPFQFKFDDYYNSYVYMSSNGHISFYPYYGYYNLTNYYLTYTYASVQVMKRDLYVYNGMGYEVQGVAPNRVIVFQWLGVDFYYGYSANMNFQVKLYETSNRVDIVFGPMNYGSFPFQDYYYYAPHLGFTGTNSSTYINIEPGPTFVAHFSNRNPEPRYTSSYIISSQIAGYCTQGVTISLTSFPSFVDVWPQSGTILRRGNIYDGTGGTMKPGMYFSRIAGQAEVYGRYQISGPLPADPRRNPQYKVIYTGTKVGNPTDELIYFSPQPVGQPAFAPIPAAKGIAAGTNGALDLFTNRNQIPGGEYMVEARMELPNYNYVQPIDPVIFVIANDYDLAITSLISPKSKTDRKYPLSVTIPLQA
;
A
#
# COMPACT_ATOMS: atom_id res chain seq x y z
N MET A 1 22.37 38.06 -12.10
CA MET A 1 23.13 36.80 -12.09
C MET A 1 23.03 36.11 -10.72
N ASN A 2 21.79 35.93 -10.26
CA ASN A 2 21.43 35.48 -8.92
C ASN A 2 20.15 34.63 -9.05
N GLN A 3 20.07 33.55 -8.27
CA GLN A 3 18.98 32.54 -8.13
C GLN A 3 19.22 31.14 -8.74
N VAL A 4 20.03 30.95 -9.79
CA VAL A 4 20.24 29.61 -10.37
C VAL A 4 21.27 28.76 -9.60
N LEU A 5 22.19 29.37 -8.85
CA LEU A 5 23.28 28.68 -8.14
C LEU A 5 22.92 28.07 -6.77
N LYS A 6 21.68 28.23 -6.28
CA LYS A 6 21.24 27.63 -5.00
C LYS A 6 20.63 26.24 -5.13
N LYS A 7 20.28 25.77 -6.33
CA LYS A 7 19.71 24.43 -6.56
C LYS A 7 20.74 23.37 -6.96
N SER A 8 21.97 23.74 -7.27
CA SER A 8 22.92 22.87 -7.97
C SER A 8 23.92 22.10 -7.09
N LEU A 9 23.76 22.08 -5.76
CA LEU A 9 24.75 21.46 -4.86
C LEU A 9 24.15 20.66 -3.69
N LEU A 10 22.96 20.08 -3.91
CA LEU A 10 22.40 18.97 -3.12
C LEU A 10 22.71 17.59 -3.74
N LEU A 11 23.37 17.57 -4.90
CA LEU A 11 23.30 16.44 -5.83
C LEU A 11 24.38 15.36 -5.63
N VAL A 12 25.48 15.60 -4.91
CA VAL A 12 26.65 14.70 -5.03
C VAL A 12 26.62 13.49 -4.08
N THR A 13 25.91 13.56 -2.94
CA THR A 13 25.76 12.42 -2.02
C THR A 13 24.41 11.71 -2.17
N ALA A 14 23.40 12.41 -2.68
CA ALA A 14 22.09 11.86 -3.03
C ALA A 14 22.17 10.84 -4.19
N ILE A 15 23.18 10.93 -5.05
CA ILE A 15 23.33 10.08 -6.25
C ILE A 15 23.77 8.64 -5.94
N LEU A 16 24.47 8.37 -4.82
CA LEU A 16 25.01 7.03 -4.56
C LEU A 16 24.03 6.04 -3.89
N MET A 17 22.85 6.51 -3.46
CA MET A 17 21.74 5.62 -3.06
C MET A 17 20.46 5.79 -3.89
N MET A 18 20.33 6.84 -4.73
CA MET A 18 19.17 7.05 -5.61
C MET A 18 19.37 6.59 -7.07
N ALA A 19 20.53 6.06 -7.45
CA ALA A 19 20.75 5.51 -8.78
C ALA A 19 19.96 4.20 -8.97
N GLY A 20 18.69 4.30 -9.38
CA GLY A 20 17.94 3.18 -9.96
C GLY A 20 16.50 2.94 -9.50
N TYR A 21 15.84 3.85 -8.77
CA TYR A 21 14.56 3.50 -8.14
C TYR A 21 13.41 4.43 -8.53
N SER A 22 12.51 3.90 -9.36
CA SER A 22 11.18 4.48 -9.56
C SER A 22 10.33 4.18 -8.34
N ALA A 23 9.62 5.17 -7.80
CA ALA A 23 8.49 4.90 -6.90
C ALA A 23 7.56 3.91 -7.62
N LYS A 24 7.47 2.68 -7.11
CA LYS A 24 6.65 1.65 -7.74
C LYS A 24 5.20 1.93 -7.38
N ALA A 25 4.47 2.42 -8.37
CA ALA A 25 3.03 2.32 -8.55
C ALA A 25 2.46 1.04 -7.90
N GLN A 26 1.24 1.08 -7.38
CA GLN A 26 0.57 -0.12 -6.85
C GLN A 26 0.08 -1.00 -8.02
N ARG A 27 1.04 -1.55 -8.77
CA ARG A 27 0.79 -2.40 -9.93
C ARG A 27 0.18 -3.71 -9.47
N LEU A 28 -0.64 -4.30 -10.32
CA LEU A 28 -1.25 -5.60 -10.05
C LEU A 28 -0.18 -6.66 -9.72
N THR A 29 0.92 -6.68 -10.46
CA THR A 29 2.03 -7.64 -10.25
C THR A 29 2.78 -7.46 -8.92
N ASP A 30 2.54 -6.33 -8.25
CA ASP A 30 3.13 -5.97 -6.96
C ASP A 30 2.10 -6.18 -5.82
N MET A 31 0.98 -6.88 -6.06
CA MET A 31 0.00 -7.18 -5.00
C MET A 31 0.32 -8.50 -4.28
N THR A 32 -0.14 -8.63 -3.04
CA THR A 32 -0.03 -9.87 -2.25
C THR A 32 -1.25 -10.75 -2.48
N PHE A 33 -1.01 -11.98 -2.94
CA PHE A 33 -2.00 -13.05 -3.05
C PHE A 33 -2.03 -13.89 -1.78
N SER A 34 -3.22 -14.27 -1.32
CA SER A 34 -3.43 -15.28 -0.29
C SER A 34 -4.74 -16.03 -0.50
N VAL A 35 -4.84 -17.21 0.11
CA VAL A 35 -6.07 -18.02 0.16
C VAL A 35 -6.39 -18.35 1.61
N SER A 36 -7.67 -18.30 1.94
CA SER A 36 -8.19 -18.68 3.25
C SER A 36 -9.48 -19.47 3.12
N GLN A 37 -9.83 -20.20 4.19
CA GLN A 37 -11.14 -20.81 4.33
C GLN A 37 -12.03 -19.86 5.13
N GLY A 38 -12.91 -19.16 4.43
CA GLY A 38 -13.88 -18.24 4.99
C GLY A 38 -15.29 -18.82 5.01
N SER A 39 -16.26 -17.92 5.12
CA SER A 39 -17.68 -18.25 4.96
C SER A 39 -18.23 -17.54 3.74
N TRP A 40 -19.13 -18.24 3.03
CA TRP A 40 -19.99 -17.62 2.04
C TRP A 40 -21.31 -17.22 2.70
N GLN A 41 -21.78 -16.03 2.39
CA GLN A 41 -23.05 -15.47 2.85
C GLN A 41 -23.72 -14.86 1.63
N GLN A 42 -24.86 -15.40 1.22
CA GLN A 42 -25.64 -14.82 0.13
C GLN A 42 -26.08 -13.40 0.50
N SER A 43 -25.90 -12.45 -0.40
CA SER A 43 -26.48 -11.12 -0.24
C SER A 43 -28.00 -11.20 -0.29
N THR A 44 -28.67 -10.58 0.68
CA THR A 44 -30.14 -10.55 0.82
C THR A 44 -30.74 -9.19 0.48
N GLY A 45 -29.97 -8.10 0.57
CA GLY A 45 -30.38 -6.73 0.23
C GLY A 45 -29.82 -6.19 -1.08
N TRP A 46 -29.39 -7.06 -1.99
CA TRP A 46 -28.72 -6.68 -3.23
C TRP A 46 -29.64 -6.00 -4.27
N THR A 47 -29.03 -5.13 -5.07
CA THR A 47 -29.58 -4.64 -6.33
C THR A 47 -29.39 -5.71 -7.39
N VAL A 48 -30.50 -6.29 -7.86
CA VAL A 48 -30.51 -7.29 -8.94
C VAL A 48 -30.33 -6.61 -10.29
N LEU A 49 -29.31 -7.03 -11.04
CA LEU A 49 -29.05 -6.55 -12.40
C LEU A 49 -29.75 -7.43 -13.44
N ALA A 50 -29.80 -8.75 -13.20
CA ALA A 50 -30.55 -9.70 -14.01
C ALA A 50 -30.92 -10.94 -13.18
N ASN A 51 -32.03 -11.61 -13.54
CA ASN A 51 -32.46 -12.87 -12.92
C ASN A 51 -31.92 -14.09 -13.69
N VAL A 52 -32.08 -14.07 -15.02
CA VAL A 52 -31.55 -15.07 -15.95
C VAL A 52 -30.85 -14.32 -17.06
N VAL A 53 -29.60 -14.66 -17.37
CA VAL A 53 -28.84 -13.91 -18.38
C VAL A 53 -27.68 -14.69 -18.96
N ASP A 54 -27.44 -14.43 -20.24
CA ASP A 54 -26.33 -14.92 -21.05
C ASP A 54 -25.70 -13.74 -21.78
N ASP A 55 -24.38 -13.78 -21.97
CA ASP A 55 -23.61 -12.83 -22.79
C ASP A 55 -23.90 -11.32 -22.54
N ALA A 56 -24.18 -10.93 -21.29
CA ALA A 56 -24.49 -9.55 -20.94
C ALA A 56 -23.43 -8.93 -20.02
N SER A 57 -23.40 -7.60 -20.01
CA SER A 57 -22.56 -6.81 -19.11
C SER A 57 -23.31 -5.56 -18.63
N TYR A 58 -23.19 -5.25 -17.35
CA TYR A 58 -23.94 -4.19 -16.69
C TYR A 58 -23.00 -3.19 -16.01
N TYR A 59 -23.24 -1.91 -16.25
CA TYR A 59 -22.52 -0.83 -15.56
C TYR A 59 -22.93 -0.76 -14.09
N VAL A 60 -21.95 -0.66 -13.19
CA VAL A 60 -22.16 -0.46 -11.76
C VAL A 60 -21.27 0.68 -11.27
N SER A 61 -21.88 1.73 -10.74
CA SER A 61 -21.15 2.80 -10.07
C SER A 61 -20.61 2.29 -8.73
N LEU A 62 -19.32 2.52 -8.47
CA LEU A 62 -18.73 2.20 -7.18
C LEU A 62 -19.09 3.28 -6.15
N PRO A 63 -19.39 2.91 -4.89
CA PRO A 63 -19.72 3.88 -3.83
C PRO A 63 -18.47 4.62 -3.30
N PHE A 64 -17.28 4.19 -3.70
CA PHE A 64 -15.98 4.78 -3.35
C PHE A 64 -15.00 4.64 -4.51
N GLN A 65 -13.93 5.44 -4.49
CA GLN A 65 -12.81 5.28 -5.40
C GLN A 65 -12.04 4.01 -5.05
N PHE A 66 -11.92 3.07 -6.00
CA PHE A 66 -11.19 1.82 -5.82
C PHE A 66 -9.91 1.82 -6.66
N LYS A 67 -8.76 1.67 -6.02
CA LYS A 67 -7.47 1.63 -6.71
C LYS A 67 -7.13 0.21 -7.16
N PHE A 68 -6.95 0.00 -8.47
CA PHE A 68 -6.59 -1.28 -9.06
C PHE A 68 -5.56 -1.08 -10.19
N ASP A 69 -4.45 -1.81 -10.13
CA ASP A 69 -3.30 -1.66 -11.05
C ASP A 69 -2.87 -0.20 -11.25
N ASP A 70 -2.66 0.49 -10.12
CA ASP A 70 -2.33 1.91 -10.02
C ASP A 70 -3.35 2.93 -10.58
N TYR A 71 -4.54 2.48 -10.99
CA TYR A 71 -5.60 3.35 -11.49
C TYR A 71 -6.77 3.45 -10.50
N TYR A 72 -7.31 4.66 -10.30
CA TYR A 72 -8.50 4.87 -9.48
C TYR A 72 -9.77 4.72 -10.32
N ASN A 73 -10.65 3.81 -9.89
CA ASN A 73 -11.88 3.47 -10.58
C ASN A 73 -13.09 3.96 -9.78
N SER A 74 -14.05 4.55 -10.48
CA SER A 74 -15.36 4.97 -9.93
C SER A 74 -16.51 4.08 -10.38
N TYR A 75 -16.25 3.10 -11.24
CA TYR A 75 -17.24 2.16 -11.75
C TYR A 75 -16.57 0.84 -12.18
N VAL A 76 -17.41 -0.17 -12.39
CA VAL A 76 -17.05 -1.41 -13.06
C VAL A 76 -18.16 -1.86 -14.00
N TYR A 77 -17.86 -2.79 -14.89
CA TYR A 77 -18.83 -3.55 -15.65
C TYR A 77 -18.87 -4.98 -15.13
N MET A 78 -20.03 -5.44 -14.69
CA MET A 78 -20.26 -6.81 -14.21
C MET A 78 -20.84 -7.67 -15.34
N SER A 79 -20.17 -8.75 -15.69
CA SER A 79 -20.55 -9.63 -16.80
C SER A 79 -21.19 -10.93 -16.32
N SER A 80 -22.16 -11.47 -17.07
CA SER A 80 -22.69 -12.83 -16.86
C SER A 80 -21.57 -13.88 -16.91
N ASN A 81 -20.53 -13.59 -17.68
CA ASN A 81 -19.38 -14.44 -17.98
C ASN A 81 -18.29 -14.39 -16.89
N GLY A 82 -18.70 -14.36 -15.63
CA GLY A 82 -17.83 -14.62 -14.47
C GLY A 82 -16.71 -13.61 -14.22
N HIS A 83 -16.93 -12.33 -14.51
CA HIS A 83 -15.93 -11.28 -14.20
C HIS A 83 -16.54 -9.90 -13.95
N ILE A 84 -15.78 -9.06 -13.24
CA ILE A 84 -15.95 -7.60 -13.29
C ILE A 84 -14.77 -6.96 -14.03
N SER A 85 -15.03 -5.94 -14.83
CA SER A 85 -14.01 -5.14 -15.53
C SER A 85 -14.01 -3.69 -15.05
N PHE A 86 -12.82 -3.13 -14.87
CA PHE A 86 -12.56 -1.74 -14.52
C PHE A 86 -12.45 -0.82 -15.76
N TYR A 87 -12.83 -1.31 -16.94
CA TYR A 87 -12.75 -0.58 -18.20
C TYR A 87 -14.08 -0.70 -18.97
N PRO A 88 -14.48 0.31 -19.76
CA PRO A 88 -15.69 0.24 -20.55
C PRO A 88 -15.66 -0.87 -21.60
N TYR A 89 -16.81 -1.53 -21.74
CA TYR A 89 -17.09 -2.61 -22.66
C TYR A 89 -16.83 -2.23 -24.13
N TYR A 90 -16.12 -3.09 -24.89
CA TYR A 90 -16.05 -3.03 -26.35
C TYR A 90 -16.32 -4.43 -26.95
N GLY A 91 -17.59 -4.75 -27.19
CA GLY A 91 -18.02 -5.80 -28.13
C GLY A 91 -17.96 -7.26 -27.68
N TYR A 92 -18.71 -8.08 -28.43
CA TYR A 92 -18.96 -9.52 -28.24
C TYR A 92 -17.71 -10.37 -27.97
N TYR A 93 -16.55 -10.01 -28.55
CA TYR A 93 -15.28 -10.75 -28.39
C TYR A 93 -14.68 -10.69 -26.98
N ASN A 94 -15.14 -9.79 -26.10
CA ASN A 94 -14.67 -9.71 -24.71
C ASN A 94 -15.33 -10.71 -23.76
N LEU A 95 -16.42 -11.35 -24.22
CA LEU A 95 -17.26 -12.27 -23.45
C LEU A 95 -16.64 -13.67 -23.32
N THR A 96 -15.81 -14.11 -24.27
CA THR A 96 -15.30 -15.50 -24.37
C THR A 96 -13.77 -15.61 -24.50
N ASN A 97 -13.03 -14.51 -24.20
CA ASN A 97 -11.64 -14.33 -24.66
C ASN A 97 -10.66 -15.51 -24.41
N TYR A 98 -10.01 -15.90 -25.51
CA TYR A 98 -9.08 -17.01 -25.70
C TYR A 98 -7.74 -16.92 -24.96
N TYR A 99 -7.36 -15.73 -24.49
CA TYR A 99 -6.10 -15.48 -23.79
C TYR A 99 -6.32 -14.45 -22.67
N LEU A 100 -5.63 -14.63 -21.54
CA LEU A 100 -5.66 -13.71 -20.39
C LEU A 100 -5.25 -12.28 -20.78
N THR A 101 -4.37 -12.13 -21.78
CA THR A 101 -3.77 -10.86 -22.21
C THR A 101 -4.70 -10.00 -23.08
N TYR A 102 -5.79 -10.54 -23.63
CA TYR A 102 -6.79 -9.77 -24.37
C TYR A 102 -7.84 -9.12 -23.46
N THR A 103 -7.62 -9.14 -22.15
CA THR A 103 -8.58 -8.61 -21.20
C THR A 103 -8.12 -7.27 -20.64
N TYR A 104 -9.07 -6.34 -20.56
CA TYR A 104 -8.91 -5.12 -19.78
C TYR A 104 -8.75 -5.44 -18.30
N ALA A 105 -8.36 -4.43 -17.52
CA ALA A 105 -8.26 -4.54 -16.08
C ALA A 105 -9.51 -5.20 -15.49
N SER A 106 -9.36 -6.38 -14.86
CA SER A 106 -10.51 -7.19 -14.45
C SER A 106 -10.19 -8.16 -13.31
N VAL A 107 -11.26 -8.58 -12.61
CA VAL A 107 -11.26 -9.69 -11.65
C VAL A 107 -12.07 -10.82 -12.26
N GLN A 108 -11.47 -12.00 -12.39
CA GLN A 108 -12.03 -13.14 -13.13
C GLN A 108 -12.25 -14.31 -12.17
N VAL A 109 -13.51 -14.78 -12.09
CA VAL A 109 -13.97 -15.84 -11.17
C VAL A 109 -14.48 -17.01 -12.00
N MET A 110 -13.58 -17.61 -12.79
CA MET A 110 -13.90 -18.62 -13.81
C MET A 110 -14.48 -17.99 -15.10
N LYS A 111 -13.95 -16.84 -15.52
CA LYS A 111 -14.39 -16.15 -16.74
C LYS A 111 -14.40 -17.12 -17.92
N ARG A 112 -15.57 -17.25 -18.56
CA ARG A 112 -15.84 -18.08 -19.74
C ARG A 112 -17.23 -17.73 -20.30
N ASP A 113 -17.78 -18.60 -21.13
CA ASP A 113 -19.14 -18.53 -21.67
C ASP A 113 -20.18 -19.01 -20.64
N LEU A 114 -20.30 -18.27 -19.53
CA LEU A 114 -21.12 -18.69 -18.38
C LEU A 114 -22.57 -18.25 -18.53
N TYR A 115 -23.47 -19.09 -18.05
CA TYR A 115 -24.91 -18.81 -18.06
C TYR A 115 -25.45 -18.64 -16.64
N VAL A 116 -26.19 -17.58 -16.34
CA VAL A 116 -26.72 -17.30 -14.99
C VAL A 116 -28.21 -17.67 -14.91
N TYR A 117 -28.59 -18.54 -13.97
CA TYR A 117 -30.00 -18.95 -13.77
C TYR A 117 -30.72 -18.27 -12.60
N ASN A 118 -30.01 -17.95 -11.51
CA ASN A 118 -30.64 -17.54 -10.24
C ASN A 118 -30.31 -16.10 -9.82
N GLY A 119 -29.73 -15.34 -10.74
CA GLY A 119 -29.53 -13.90 -10.63
C GLY A 119 -28.08 -13.47 -10.50
N MET A 120 -27.85 -12.22 -10.89
CA MET A 120 -26.60 -11.50 -10.68
C MET A 120 -26.87 -10.06 -10.27
N GLY A 121 -25.99 -9.49 -9.45
CA GLY A 121 -26.22 -8.17 -8.85
C GLY A 121 -25.15 -7.79 -7.84
N TYR A 122 -25.39 -6.71 -7.10
CA TYR A 122 -24.45 -6.20 -6.12
C TYR A 122 -25.11 -5.65 -4.84
N GLU A 123 -24.38 -5.64 -3.74
CA GLU A 123 -24.78 -5.08 -2.46
C GLU A 123 -23.65 -4.23 -1.87
N VAL A 124 -23.97 -3.09 -1.26
CA VAL A 124 -23.01 -2.29 -0.50
C VAL A 124 -23.24 -2.53 0.97
N GLN A 125 -22.20 -2.98 1.66
CA GLN A 125 -22.20 -3.29 3.09
C GLN A 125 -21.29 -2.30 3.84
N GLY A 126 -21.62 -2.03 5.10
CA GLY A 126 -20.86 -1.11 5.95
C GLY A 126 -21.16 0.37 5.71
N VAL A 127 -20.35 1.24 6.33
CA VAL A 127 -20.45 2.70 6.25
C VAL A 127 -19.08 3.30 5.97
N ALA A 128 -19.03 4.44 5.29
CA ALA A 128 -17.75 5.08 4.97
C ALA A 128 -16.96 5.41 6.25
N PRO A 129 -15.63 5.27 6.26
CA PRO A 129 -14.75 4.88 5.15
C PRO A 129 -14.49 3.35 5.09
N ASN A 130 -15.35 2.51 5.68
CA ASN A 130 -15.17 1.06 5.77
C ASN A 130 -16.29 0.31 5.03
N ARG A 131 -16.56 0.70 3.79
CA ARG A 131 -17.55 0.03 2.93
C ARG A 131 -16.93 -1.15 2.17
N VAL A 132 -17.78 -2.13 1.88
CA VAL A 132 -17.51 -3.24 0.98
C VAL A 132 -18.60 -3.26 -0.07
N ILE A 133 -18.26 -3.30 -1.35
CA ILE A 133 -19.21 -3.66 -2.41
C ILE A 133 -19.02 -5.13 -2.76
N VAL A 134 -20.11 -5.89 -2.72
CA VAL A 134 -20.17 -7.32 -3.02
C VAL A 134 -20.90 -7.50 -4.33
N PHE A 135 -20.22 -7.99 -5.36
CA PHE A 135 -20.80 -8.47 -6.61
C PHE A 135 -21.07 -9.96 -6.47
N GLN A 136 -22.22 -10.44 -6.93
CA GLN A 136 -22.68 -11.80 -6.69
C GLN A 136 -23.28 -12.42 -7.94
N TRP A 137 -22.97 -13.69 -8.18
CA TRP A 137 -23.60 -14.53 -9.19
C TRP A 137 -24.18 -15.78 -8.52
N LEU A 138 -25.42 -16.13 -8.89
CA LEU A 138 -26.14 -17.27 -8.33
C LEU A 138 -26.61 -18.23 -9.43
N GLY A 139 -26.47 -19.53 -9.16
CA GLY A 139 -26.91 -20.59 -10.05
C GLY A 139 -26.25 -20.51 -11.43
N VAL A 140 -24.94 -20.32 -11.46
CA VAL A 140 -24.16 -20.19 -12.69
C VAL A 140 -23.83 -21.57 -13.27
N ASP A 141 -23.98 -21.69 -14.58
CA ASP A 141 -23.57 -22.83 -15.38
C ASP A 141 -22.32 -22.48 -16.21
N PHE A 142 -21.48 -23.47 -16.53
CA PHE A 142 -20.26 -23.26 -17.33
C PHE A 142 -20.55 -22.92 -18.79
N TYR A 143 -21.74 -23.34 -19.23
CA TYR A 143 -22.35 -23.10 -20.52
C TYR A 143 -23.80 -23.54 -20.39
N TYR A 144 -24.69 -23.02 -21.23
CA TYR A 144 -26.11 -23.37 -21.18
C TYR A 144 -26.34 -24.90 -21.29
N GLY A 145 -26.98 -25.48 -20.28
CA GLY A 145 -27.53 -26.85 -20.32
C GLY A 145 -26.66 -27.95 -19.71
N TYR A 146 -25.65 -27.62 -18.91
CA TYR A 146 -24.79 -28.62 -18.23
C TYR A 146 -25.20 -28.92 -16.79
N SER A 147 -26.29 -28.31 -16.31
CA SER A 147 -26.87 -28.57 -14.98
C SER A 147 -25.89 -28.24 -13.84
N ALA A 148 -24.94 -27.34 -14.07
CA ALA A 148 -24.12 -26.79 -13.01
C ALA A 148 -24.92 -25.74 -12.20
N ASN A 149 -24.54 -25.58 -10.95
CA ASN A 149 -25.12 -24.61 -10.02
C ASN A 149 -23.99 -24.04 -9.17
N MET A 150 -23.31 -23.05 -9.71
CA MET A 150 -22.19 -22.37 -9.05
C MET A 150 -22.64 -21.03 -8.48
N ASN A 151 -22.14 -20.71 -7.30
CA ASN A 151 -22.42 -19.43 -6.65
C ASN A 151 -21.09 -18.81 -6.22
N PHE A 152 -20.87 -17.55 -6.54
CA PHE A 152 -19.62 -16.88 -6.18
C PHE A 152 -19.80 -15.37 -6.05
N GLN A 153 -18.86 -14.75 -5.35
CA GLN A 153 -18.83 -13.31 -5.13
C GLN A 153 -17.46 -12.72 -5.46
N VAL A 154 -17.46 -11.45 -5.88
CA VAL A 154 -16.29 -10.57 -5.84
C VAL A 154 -16.55 -9.45 -4.85
N LYS A 155 -15.61 -9.17 -3.95
CA LYS A 155 -15.73 -8.08 -2.96
C LYS A 155 -14.61 -7.07 -3.16
N LEU A 156 -14.97 -5.79 -3.20
CA LEU A 156 -14.01 -4.68 -3.21
C LEU A 156 -14.12 -3.91 -1.90
N TYR A 157 -12.99 -3.61 -1.28
CA TYR A 157 -12.91 -2.94 0.02
C TYR A 157 -12.39 -1.51 -0.12
N GLU A 158 -13.12 -0.53 0.44
CA GLU A 158 -12.91 0.91 0.25
C GLU A 158 -11.49 1.40 0.54
N THR A 159 -10.97 1.15 1.74
CA THR A 159 -9.70 1.74 2.21
C THR A 159 -8.48 0.90 1.89
N SER A 160 -8.63 -0.42 1.89
CA SER A 160 -7.50 -1.34 1.69
C SER A 160 -7.20 -1.62 0.23
N ASN A 161 -8.12 -1.27 -0.68
CA ASN A 161 -8.10 -1.69 -2.08
C ASN A 161 -7.93 -3.21 -2.23
N ARG A 162 -8.43 -3.97 -1.24
CA ARG A 162 -8.45 -5.43 -1.26
C ARG A 162 -9.53 -5.89 -2.23
N VAL A 163 -9.23 -6.96 -2.96
CA VAL A 163 -10.18 -7.73 -3.75
C VAL A 163 -10.30 -9.11 -3.12
N ASP A 164 -11.52 -9.57 -2.88
CA ASP A 164 -11.79 -10.98 -2.55
C ASP A 164 -12.62 -11.64 -3.65
N ILE A 165 -12.26 -12.88 -3.98
CA ILE A 165 -13.11 -13.81 -4.70
C ILE A 165 -13.56 -14.87 -3.68
N VAL A 166 -14.86 -15.00 -3.46
CA VAL A 166 -15.45 -15.92 -2.48
C VAL A 166 -16.32 -16.95 -3.18
N PHE A 167 -15.98 -18.23 -3.05
CA PHE A 167 -16.77 -19.33 -3.60
C PHE A 167 -17.88 -19.72 -2.62
N GLY A 168 -19.11 -19.82 -3.12
CA GLY A 168 -20.29 -20.32 -2.42
C GLY A 168 -20.50 -21.82 -2.64
N PRO A 169 -21.73 -22.33 -2.53
CA PRO A 169 -22.04 -23.69 -2.96
C PRO A 169 -21.71 -23.86 -4.45
N MET A 170 -20.92 -24.89 -4.78
CA MET A 170 -20.43 -25.16 -6.13
C MET A 170 -20.83 -26.57 -6.56
N ASN A 171 -21.78 -26.66 -7.50
CA ASN A 171 -22.03 -27.87 -8.27
C ASN A 171 -21.58 -27.63 -9.71
N TYR A 172 -20.66 -28.46 -10.19
CA TYR A 172 -20.03 -28.30 -11.50
C TYR A 172 -20.81 -28.99 -12.64
N GLY A 173 -21.92 -29.67 -12.33
CA GLY A 173 -22.77 -30.32 -13.31
C GLY A 173 -22.06 -31.43 -14.09
N SER A 174 -22.49 -31.64 -15.34
CA SER A 174 -21.88 -32.58 -16.28
C SER A 174 -20.91 -31.91 -17.26
N PHE A 175 -20.43 -30.71 -16.94
CA PHE A 175 -19.56 -29.97 -17.84
C PHE A 175 -18.28 -30.77 -18.18
N PRO A 176 -17.99 -31.04 -19.46
CA PRO A 176 -16.82 -31.82 -19.86
C PRO A 176 -15.57 -30.94 -19.75
N PHE A 177 -14.98 -30.91 -18.57
CA PHE A 177 -13.69 -30.27 -18.32
C PHE A 177 -12.61 -30.88 -19.23
N GLN A 178 -12.14 -30.11 -20.21
CA GLN A 178 -11.05 -30.49 -21.11
C GLN A 178 -9.82 -29.63 -20.82
N ASP A 179 -8.64 -30.22 -20.99
CA ASP A 179 -7.33 -29.58 -20.81
C ASP A 179 -6.86 -28.88 -22.10
N TYR A 180 -7.80 -28.23 -22.79
CA TYR A 180 -7.53 -27.50 -24.02
C TYR A 180 -7.70 -26.01 -23.75
N TYR A 181 -6.69 -25.22 -24.14
CA TYR A 181 -6.56 -23.81 -23.79
C TYR A 181 -7.75 -22.92 -24.23
N TYR A 182 -8.55 -23.37 -25.19
CA TYR A 182 -9.77 -22.66 -25.62
C TYR A 182 -10.98 -22.84 -24.69
N TYR A 183 -11.00 -23.89 -23.86
CA TYR A 183 -12.17 -24.28 -23.06
C TYR A 183 -11.97 -24.12 -21.54
N ALA A 184 -10.74 -23.81 -21.13
CA ALA A 184 -10.40 -23.60 -19.73
C ALA A 184 -10.98 -22.25 -19.25
N PRO A 185 -11.75 -22.23 -18.15
CA PRO A 185 -12.16 -20.97 -17.54
C PRO A 185 -10.93 -20.20 -17.02
N HIS A 186 -11.07 -18.91 -16.74
CA HIS A 186 -10.00 -18.08 -16.17
C HIS A 186 -10.27 -17.68 -14.72
N LEU A 187 -9.30 -17.90 -13.83
CA LEU A 187 -9.32 -17.45 -12.44
C LEU A 187 -8.11 -16.58 -12.19
N GLY A 188 -8.33 -15.34 -11.77
CA GLY A 188 -7.22 -14.42 -11.56
C GLY A 188 -7.58 -12.97 -11.80
N PHE A 189 -6.56 -12.21 -12.13
CA PHE A 189 -6.60 -10.76 -12.24
C PHE A 189 -5.82 -10.31 -13.45
N THR A 190 -6.31 -9.32 -14.17
CA THR A 190 -5.61 -8.72 -15.31
C THR A 190 -5.56 -7.22 -15.11
N GLY A 191 -4.46 -6.60 -15.53
CA GLY A 191 -4.16 -5.19 -15.31
C GLY A 191 -4.60 -4.32 -16.49
N THR A 192 -4.27 -3.04 -16.40
CA THR A 192 -4.51 -2.02 -17.43
C THR A 192 -3.69 -2.24 -18.69
N ASN A 193 -2.56 -2.93 -18.57
CA ASN A 193 -1.71 -3.35 -19.67
C ASN A 193 -1.90 -4.84 -19.94
N SER A 194 -2.05 -5.23 -21.21
CA SER A 194 -2.19 -6.62 -21.68
C SER A 194 -1.09 -7.58 -21.20
N SER A 195 0.07 -7.07 -20.77
CA SER A 195 1.19 -7.88 -20.22
C SER A 195 1.18 -8.02 -18.69
N THR A 196 0.23 -7.41 -18.00
CA THR A 196 0.17 -7.40 -16.53
C THR A 196 -0.99 -8.27 -16.06
N TYR A 197 -0.70 -9.41 -15.44
CA TYR A 197 -1.74 -10.33 -14.97
C TYR A 197 -1.24 -11.26 -13.85
N ILE A 198 -2.19 -11.83 -13.12
CA ILE A 198 -2.00 -12.87 -12.13
C ILE A 198 -2.96 -14.00 -12.49
N ASN A 199 -2.41 -15.18 -12.78
CA ASN A 199 -3.19 -16.37 -13.07
C ASN A 199 -3.16 -17.30 -11.86
N ILE A 200 -4.30 -17.83 -11.45
CA ILE A 200 -4.42 -18.62 -10.23
C ILE A 200 -4.65 -20.07 -10.60
N GLU A 201 -3.75 -20.92 -10.17
CA GLU A 201 -3.83 -22.38 -10.29
C GLU A 201 -4.46 -22.96 -9.01
N PRO A 202 -5.69 -23.51 -9.07
CA PRO A 202 -6.30 -24.19 -7.95
C PRO A 202 -5.59 -25.52 -7.67
N GLY A 203 -5.43 -25.83 -6.40
CA GLY A 203 -4.77 -27.04 -5.93
C GLY A 203 -4.98 -27.23 -4.43
N PRO A 204 -4.40 -28.29 -3.83
CA PRO A 204 -4.35 -28.42 -2.37
C PRO A 204 -3.73 -27.18 -1.71
N THR A 205 -2.79 -26.56 -2.42
CA THR A 205 -2.31 -25.20 -2.19
C THR A 205 -2.50 -24.44 -3.49
N PHE A 206 -3.25 -23.33 -3.45
CA PHE A 206 -3.40 -22.48 -4.63
C PHE A 206 -2.10 -21.74 -4.92
N VAL A 207 -1.75 -21.64 -6.21
CA VAL A 207 -0.55 -20.95 -6.67
C VAL A 207 -0.96 -19.76 -7.52
N ALA A 208 -0.41 -18.58 -7.23
CA ALA A 208 -0.56 -17.39 -8.06
C ALA A 208 0.68 -17.20 -8.94
N HIS A 209 0.47 -17.23 -10.25
CA HIS A 209 1.48 -17.03 -11.28
C HIS A 209 1.42 -15.58 -11.77
N PHE A 210 2.40 -14.78 -11.37
CA PHE A 210 2.49 -13.36 -11.72
C PHE A 210 3.24 -13.22 -13.05
N SER A 211 2.72 -12.39 -13.97
CA SER A 211 3.31 -12.22 -15.30
C SER A 211 4.74 -11.65 -15.31
N ASN A 212 5.22 -11.10 -14.19
CA ASN A 212 6.58 -10.60 -14.01
C ASN A 212 7.50 -11.56 -13.23
N ARG A 213 7.08 -12.80 -12.98
CA ARG A 213 7.85 -13.81 -12.23
C ARG A 213 8.00 -15.08 -13.06
N ASN A 214 9.10 -15.82 -12.83
CA ASN A 214 9.37 -17.11 -13.48
C ASN A 214 8.93 -18.27 -12.54
N PRO A 215 8.31 -19.37 -13.02
CA PRO A 215 7.91 -19.67 -14.41
C PRO A 215 6.96 -18.62 -14.98
N GLU A 216 7.28 -18.09 -16.17
CA GLU A 216 6.32 -17.28 -16.91
C GLU A 216 5.07 -18.14 -17.13
N PRO A 217 3.87 -17.55 -17.03
CA PRO A 217 2.66 -18.28 -17.32
C PRO A 217 2.73 -18.99 -18.66
N ARG A 218 2.29 -20.26 -18.74
CA ARG A 218 2.25 -21.03 -20.01
C ARG A 218 1.74 -20.11 -21.10
N TYR A 219 2.66 -19.65 -21.97
CA TYR A 219 2.50 -18.57 -22.96
C TYR A 219 1.02 -18.19 -23.18
N THR A 220 0.58 -17.08 -22.59
CA THR A 220 -0.74 -16.45 -22.83
C THR A 220 -2.01 -17.27 -22.48
N SER A 221 -1.90 -18.51 -22.00
CA SER A 221 -3.03 -19.44 -21.76
C SER A 221 -3.38 -19.59 -20.27
N SER A 222 -4.62 -20.01 -19.97
CA SER A 222 -5.07 -20.34 -18.61
C SER A 222 -4.21 -21.43 -17.98
N TYR A 223 -3.89 -21.32 -16.67
CA TYR A 223 -3.19 -22.39 -15.92
C TYR A 223 -4.15 -23.47 -15.42
N ILE A 224 -5.42 -23.32 -15.77
CA ILE A 224 -6.46 -24.14 -15.21
C ILE A 224 -6.55 -25.42 -16.02
N ILE A 225 -6.15 -26.51 -15.37
CA ILE A 225 -6.72 -27.81 -15.69
C ILE A 225 -8.14 -27.76 -15.16
N SER A 226 -9.08 -27.90 -16.07
CA SER A 226 -10.51 -27.69 -15.84
C SER A 226 -11.05 -28.52 -14.65
N SER A 227 -10.44 -29.68 -14.37
CA SER A 227 -10.74 -30.54 -13.20
C SER A 227 -10.27 -29.98 -11.84
N GLN A 228 -9.23 -29.13 -11.80
CA GLN A 228 -8.72 -28.53 -10.56
C GLN A 228 -9.71 -27.52 -9.98
N ILE A 229 -10.38 -26.72 -10.81
CA ILE A 229 -11.44 -25.81 -10.32
C ILE A 229 -12.54 -26.61 -9.65
N ALA A 230 -13.03 -27.66 -10.31
CA ALA A 230 -14.08 -28.50 -9.76
C ALA A 230 -13.69 -29.14 -8.42
N GLY A 231 -12.41 -29.50 -8.26
CA GLY A 231 -11.89 -30.13 -7.04
C GLY A 231 -11.57 -29.17 -5.89
N TYR A 232 -11.14 -27.94 -6.17
CA TYR A 232 -10.53 -27.06 -5.16
C TYR A 232 -11.26 -25.72 -4.94
N CYS A 233 -12.00 -25.21 -5.91
CA CYS A 233 -12.84 -24.03 -5.73
C CYS A 233 -14.15 -24.44 -5.05
N THR A 234 -14.10 -24.73 -3.76
CA THR A 234 -15.25 -25.21 -2.98
C THR A 234 -15.80 -24.11 -2.06
N GLN A 235 -16.94 -24.38 -1.43
CA GLN A 235 -17.61 -23.41 -0.58
C GLN A 235 -16.71 -22.85 0.53
N GLY A 236 -16.71 -21.53 0.67
CA GLY A 236 -15.95 -20.80 1.67
C GLY A 236 -14.52 -20.49 1.26
N VAL A 237 -13.97 -21.14 0.23
CA VAL A 237 -12.65 -20.80 -0.29
C VAL A 237 -12.66 -19.34 -0.72
N THR A 238 -11.74 -18.56 -0.16
CA THR A 238 -11.61 -17.13 -0.42
C THR A 238 -10.21 -16.84 -0.92
N ILE A 239 -10.12 -16.36 -2.16
CA ILE A 239 -8.90 -15.80 -2.72
C ILE A 239 -8.88 -14.32 -2.40
N SER A 240 -7.81 -13.84 -1.79
CA SER A 240 -7.61 -12.43 -1.49
C SER A 240 -6.43 -11.87 -2.28
N LEU A 241 -6.63 -10.71 -2.88
CA LEU A 241 -5.58 -9.89 -3.44
C LEU A 241 -5.55 -8.56 -2.67
N THR A 242 -4.42 -8.27 -2.02
CA THR A 242 -4.25 -7.06 -1.22
C THR A 242 -3.15 -6.20 -1.80
N SER A 243 -3.35 -4.89 -1.74
CA SER A 243 -2.30 -3.91 -2.01
C SER A 243 -1.09 -4.16 -1.08
N PHE A 244 0.12 -3.82 -1.51
CA PHE A 244 1.21 -3.69 -0.54
C PHE A 244 0.90 -2.57 0.46
N PRO A 245 1.38 -2.68 1.71
CA PRO A 245 1.40 -1.56 2.64
C PRO A 245 2.02 -0.33 1.98
N SER A 246 1.62 0.87 2.38
CA SER A 246 2.26 2.10 1.92
C SER A 246 3.06 2.77 3.02
N PHE A 247 4.23 3.26 2.67
CA PHE A 247 5.03 4.13 3.51
C PHE A 247 4.51 5.57 3.41
N VAL A 248 4.12 6.16 4.54
CA VAL A 248 3.36 7.43 4.60
C VAL A 248 4.26 8.60 4.96
N ASP A 249 4.97 8.50 6.07
CA ASP A 249 5.76 9.60 6.65
C ASP A 249 6.76 9.06 7.68
N VAL A 250 7.54 9.94 8.29
CA VAL A 250 8.48 9.66 9.38
C VAL A 250 8.26 10.59 10.55
N TRP A 251 8.78 10.23 11.73
CA TRP A 251 9.01 11.17 12.81
C TRP A 251 10.51 11.22 13.11
N PRO A 252 11.15 12.42 13.21
CA PRO A 252 10.54 13.75 13.14
C PRO A 252 9.94 14.12 11.77
N GLN A 253 8.82 14.82 11.79
CA GLN A 253 8.13 15.29 10.58
C GLN A 253 8.72 16.60 10.07
N SER A 254 8.39 16.97 8.83
CA SER A 254 8.81 18.24 8.24
C SER A 254 8.43 19.43 9.12
N GLY A 255 9.38 20.32 9.38
CA GLY A 255 9.17 21.51 10.23
C GLY A 255 9.16 21.24 11.74
N THR A 256 9.39 20.00 12.18
CA THR A 256 9.59 19.71 13.61
C THR A 256 10.82 20.44 14.13
N ILE A 257 10.72 21.03 15.33
CA ILE A 257 11.86 21.64 16.03
C ILE A 257 12.12 20.83 17.31
N LEU A 258 13.27 20.17 17.36
CA LEU A 258 13.75 19.46 18.54
C LEU A 258 14.71 20.34 19.32
N ARG A 259 14.63 20.29 20.65
CA ARG A 259 15.57 20.97 21.53
C ARG A 259 16.85 20.15 21.63
N ARG A 260 17.99 20.78 21.32
CA ARG A 260 19.29 20.22 21.66
C ARG A 260 19.41 20.08 23.18
N GLY A 261 20.02 19.00 23.65
CA GLY A 261 20.10 18.69 25.08
C GLY A 261 18.94 17.88 25.64
N ASN A 262 17.97 17.45 24.80
CA ASN A 262 16.89 16.56 25.23
C ASN A 262 17.11 15.13 24.73
N ILE A 263 16.53 14.16 25.44
CA ILE A 263 16.40 12.77 25.00
C ILE A 263 14.96 12.56 24.53
N TYR A 264 14.81 11.98 23.36
CA TYR A 264 13.55 11.70 22.67
C TYR A 264 13.33 10.20 22.62
N ASP A 265 12.71 9.65 23.67
CA ASP A 265 12.57 8.21 23.91
C ASP A 265 11.09 7.72 23.88
N GLY A 266 10.15 8.63 23.61
CA GLY A 266 8.72 8.33 23.61
C GLY A 266 8.05 8.53 24.98
N THR A 267 8.77 9.00 26.00
CA THR A 267 8.24 9.30 27.33
C THR A 267 8.07 10.80 27.55
N GLY A 268 7.36 11.20 28.61
CA GLY A 268 7.23 12.61 29.00
C GLY A 268 6.57 13.52 27.94
N GLY A 269 5.75 12.96 27.05
CA GLY A 269 5.13 13.68 25.94
C GLY A 269 6.06 13.93 24.74
N THR A 270 7.28 13.38 24.76
CA THR A 270 8.15 13.34 23.59
C THR A 270 7.79 12.15 22.70
N MET A 271 8.13 12.23 21.43
CA MET A 271 8.17 11.07 20.54
C MET A 271 9.62 10.67 20.30
N LYS A 272 9.85 9.42 19.89
CA LYS A 272 11.17 8.97 19.43
C LYS A 272 11.13 8.70 17.92
N PRO A 273 12.29 8.59 17.24
CA PRO A 273 12.33 8.29 15.81
C PRO A 273 11.41 7.15 15.42
N GLY A 274 10.74 7.29 14.28
CA GLY A 274 9.81 6.27 13.81
C GLY A 274 9.30 6.53 12.41
N MET A 275 8.49 5.59 11.93
CA MET A 275 7.95 5.55 10.58
C MET A 275 6.44 5.40 10.64
N TYR A 276 5.72 6.05 9.73
CA TYR A 276 4.28 5.92 9.58
C TYR A 276 3.96 5.04 8.37
N PHE A 277 3.12 4.04 8.61
CA PHE A 277 2.70 3.09 7.60
C PHE A 277 1.20 3.06 7.49
N SER A 278 0.73 2.77 6.30
CA SER A 278 -0.66 2.53 5.99
C SER A 278 -0.78 1.05 5.64
N ARG A 279 -1.27 0.26 6.60
CA ARG A 279 -1.31 -1.21 6.53
C ARG A 279 -2.55 -1.78 7.20
N ILE A 280 -3.17 -2.79 6.62
CA ILE A 280 -4.24 -3.60 7.26
C ILE A 280 -3.71 -4.96 7.72
N ALA A 281 -4.42 -5.62 8.63
CA ALA A 281 -4.11 -7.00 9.01
C ALA A 281 -4.18 -7.93 7.78
N GLY A 282 -3.21 -8.84 7.66
CA GLY A 282 -3.11 -9.78 6.54
C GLY A 282 -2.31 -9.30 5.32
N GLN A 283 -1.97 -8.01 5.23
CA GLN A 283 -0.98 -7.54 4.25
C GLN A 283 0.44 -7.98 4.63
N ALA A 284 1.33 -7.96 3.64
CA ALA A 284 2.76 -8.20 3.83
C ALA A 284 3.31 -7.41 5.03
N GLU A 285 4.21 -8.03 5.79
CA GLU A 285 4.93 -7.35 6.86
C GLU A 285 5.87 -6.28 6.29
N VAL A 286 6.01 -5.18 7.01
CA VAL A 286 6.89 -4.07 6.63
C VAL A 286 8.18 -4.13 7.43
N TYR A 287 9.27 -3.84 6.74
CA TYR A 287 10.58 -3.57 7.31
C TYR A 287 10.95 -2.12 6.98
N GLY A 288 11.87 -1.55 7.75
CA GLY A 288 12.29 -0.16 7.56
C GLY A 288 13.81 -0.03 7.51
N ARG A 289 14.27 1.02 6.83
CA ARG A 289 15.57 1.64 7.12
C ARG A 289 15.35 3.11 7.40
N TYR A 290 16.12 3.64 8.34
CA TYR A 290 15.92 4.98 8.87
C TYR A 290 17.27 5.58 9.27
N GLN A 291 17.53 6.80 8.84
CA GLN A 291 18.76 7.53 9.12
C GLN A 291 18.47 9.01 9.38
N ILE A 292 19.23 9.61 10.31
CA ILE A 292 19.27 11.05 10.52
C ILE A 292 20.68 11.56 10.24
N SER A 293 20.77 12.58 9.41
CA SER A 293 22.03 13.22 9.03
C SER A 293 21.92 14.74 9.07
N GLY A 294 23.04 15.40 9.37
CA GLY A 294 23.11 16.85 9.46
C GLY A 294 24.28 17.36 10.30
N PRO A 295 24.37 18.67 10.53
CA PRO A 295 23.46 19.68 10.00
C PRO A 295 23.66 19.91 8.49
N LEU A 296 22.66 20.44 7.80
CA LEU A 296 22.72 20.78 6.38
C LEU A 296 23.51 22.07 6.13
N PRO A 297 24.06 22.28 4.93
CA PRO A 297 23.98 21.44 3.72
C PRO A 297 24.90 20.20 3.75
N ALA A 298 24.57 19.15 3.00
CA ALA A 298 25.32 17.89 2.96
C ALA A 298 26.64 17.95 2.16
N ASP A 299 27.03 19.11 1.61
CA ASP A 299 28.27 19.28 0.88
C ASP A 299 29.45 19.43 1.87
N PRO A 300 30.41 18.48 1.91
CA PRO A 300 31.53 18.54 2.84
C PRO A 300 32.41 19.79 2.68
N ARG A 301 32.40 20.42 1.50
CA ARG A 301 33.15 21.67 1.25
C ARG A 301 32.47 22.89 1.87
N ARG A 302 31.15 22.82 2.07
CA ARG A 302 30.33 23.90 2.63
C ARG A 302 30.01 23.68 4.10
N ASN A 303 29.91 22.42 4.52
CA ASN A 303 29.67 22.06 5.91
C ASN A 303 30.51 20.85 6.32
N PRO A 304 31.69 21.07 6.90
CA PRO A 304 32.51 19.98 7.43
C PRO A 304 31.88 19.29 8.66
N GLN A 305 30.80 19.83 9.22
CA GLN A 305 30.11 19.24 10.37
C GLN A 305 29.01 18.24 9.98
N TYR A 306 28.63 18.17 8.70
CA TYR A 306 27.63 17.21 8.22
C TYR A 306 28.08 15.77 8.50
N LYS A 307 27.24 15.01 9.20
CA LYS A 307 27.48 13.60 9.51
C LYS A 307 26.18 12.86 9.73
N VAL A 308 26.22 11.54 9.61
CA VAL A 308 25.15 10.67 10.10
C VAL A 308 25.24 10.60 11.62
N ILE A 309 24.16 10.94 12.31
CA ILE A 309 24.12 10.96 13.77
C ILE A 309 23.30 9.81 14.36
N TYR A 310 22.40 9.23 13.57
CA TYR A 310 21.50 8.16 14.00
C TYR A 310 21.17 7.26 12.82
N THR A 311 21.26 5.95 13.01
CA THR A 311 20.84 4.92 12.05
C THR A 311 20.07 3.85 12.80
N GLY A 312 18.83 3.56 12.38
CA GLY A 312 18.04 2.48 12.96
C GLY A 312 18.64 1.11 12.61
N THR A 313 18.54 0.16 13.54
CA THR A 313 19.13 -1.17 13.40
C THR A 313 18.17 -2.26 13.86
N LYS A 314 18.47 -3.49 13.47
CA LYS A 314 17.85 -4.69 14.02
C LYS A 314 18.13 -4.78 15.51
N VAL A 315 17.11 -5.17 16.28
CA VAL A 315 17.24 -5.38 17.72
C VAL A 315 18.28 -6.48 17.98
N GLY A 316 19.26 -6.19 18.83
CA GLY A 316 20.35 -7.10 19.17
C GLY A 316 21.45 -7.24 18.11
N ASN A 317 21.35 -6.57 16.96
CA ASN A 317 22.40 -6.59 15.94
C ASN A 317 22.63 -5.19 15.31
N PRO A 318 23.61 -4.40 15.80
CA PRO A 318 23.86 -3.04 15.32
C PRO A 318 24.49 -2.98 13.90
N THR A 319 24.96 -4.11 13.34
CA THR A 319 25.50 -4.13 11.97
C THR A 319 24.41 -4.30 10.92
N ASP A 320 23.23 -4.77 11.32
CA ASP A 320 22.07 -4.97 10.45
C ASP A 320 21.13 -3.76 10.55
N GLU A 321 21.07 -2.97 9.49
CA GLU A 321 20.23 -1.76 9.41
C GLU A 321 18.81 -2.04 8.90
N LEU A 322 18.45 -3.31 8.66
CA LEU A 322 17.09 -3.69 8.31
C LEU A 322 16.25 -3.87 9.58
N ILE A 323 15.29 -2.98 9.76
CA ILE A 323 14.48 -2.88 10.97
C ILE A 323 13.22 -3.71 10.80
N TYR A 324 12.98 -4.65 11.72
CA TYR A 324 11.69 -5.31 11.87
C TYR A 324 10.89 -4.62 12.98
N PHE A 325 9.61 -4.37 12.73
CA PHE A 325 8.70 -3.75 13.70
C PHE A 325 7.87 -4.82 14.42
N SER A 326 7.88 -4.78 15.76
CA SER A 326 7.07 -5.67 16.59
C SER A 326 6.35 -4.86 17.68
N PRO A 327 5.01 -4.83 17.70
CA PRO A 327 4.11 -5.45 16.71
C PRO A 327 4.22 -4.78 15.32
N GLN A 328 3.81 -5.49 14.28
CA GLN A 328 3.70 -4.93 12.93
C GLN A 328 2.64 -3.81 12.90
N PRO A 329 2.93 -2.65 12.27
CA PRO A 329 1.99 -1.53 12.22
C PRO A 329 0.72 -1.93 11.44
N VAL A 330 -0.45 -1.67 12.04
CA VAL A 330 -1.77 -1.84 11.42
C VAL A 330 -2.59 -0.58 11.71
N GLY A 331 -3.05 0.09 10.67
CA GLY A 331 -3.75 1.37 10.73
C GLY A 331 -3.42 2.26 9.53
N GLN A 332 -4.06 3.43 9.45
CA GLN A 332 -4.00 4.37 8.34
C GLN A 332 -4.04 5.82 8.88
N PRO A 333 -2.90 6.47 9.21
CA PRO A 333 -1.56 5.90 9.35
C PRO A 333 -1.32 5.29 10.75
N ALA A 334 -0.54 4.22 10.81
CA ALA A 334 -0.04 3.61 12.04
C ALA A 334 1.43 4.00 12.26
N PHE A 335 1.75 4.47 13.47
CA PHE A 335 3.11 4.80 13.87
C PHE A 335 3.88 3.56 14.33
N ALA A 336 5.08 3.36 13.80
CA ALA A 336 6.01 2.31 14.17
C ALA A 336 7.33 2.94 14.64
N PRO A 337 7.63 2.89 15.95
CA PRO A 337 8.87 3.45 16.47
C PRO A 337 10.09 2.63 16.05
N ILE A 338 11.25 3.30 15.87
CA ILE A 338 12.52 2.62 15.68
C ILE A 338 12.88 1.87 16.99
N PRO A 339 13.10 0.54 16.95
CA PRO A 339 13.25 -0.27 18.16
C PRO A 339 14.69 -0.30 18.69
N ALA A 340 15.69 -0.12 17.83
CA ALA A 340 17.11 -0.05 18.16
C ALA A 340 17.84 0.82 17.15
N ALA A 341 18.95 1.43 17.55
CA ALA A 341 19.73 2.31 16.68
C ALA A 341 21.21 2.34 17.09
N LYS A 342 22.04 2.85 16.17
CA LYS A 342 23.45 3.19 16.37
C LYS A 342 23.72 4.64 15.96
N GLY A 343 24.87 5.18 16.38
CA GLY A 343 25.31 6.53 16.06
C GLY A 343 25.46 7.38 17.31
N ILE A 344 26.06 8.56 17.16
CA ILE A 344 26.36 9.45 18.30
C ILE A 344 25.11 9.99 19.00
N ALA A 345 23.97 10.01 18.31
CA ALA A 345 22.68 10.43 18.84
C ALA A 345 21.74 9.24 19.11
N ALA A 346 22.22 8.00 19.06
CA ALA A 346 21.42 6.83 19.40
C ALA A 346 21.44 6.58 20.91
N GLY A 347 20.26 6.58 21.52
CA GLY A 347 20.03 6.18 22.90
C GLY A 347 19.37 4.79 23.01
N THR A 348 19.07 4.40 24.25
CA THR A 348 18.42 3.11 24.58
C THR A 348 17.09 2.94 23.85
N ASN A 349 16.78 1.70 23.42
CA ASN A 349 15.52 1.35 22.75
C ASN A 349 15.20 2.23 21.52
N GLY A 350 16.22 2.68 20.79
CA GLY A 350 16.06 3.54 19.61
C GLY A 350 15.73 5.00 19.93
N ALA A 351 15.91 5.47 21.16
CA ALA A 351 15.76 6.88 21.50
C ALA A 351 16.71 7.77 20.69
N LEU A 352 16.29 9.00 20.39
CA LEU A 352 17.18 10.04 19.86
C LEU A 352 17.73 10.86 21.03
N ASP A 353 19.00 10.61 21.36
CA ASP A 353 19.71 11.26 22.46
C ASP A 353 20.49 12.48 21.94
N LEU A 354 19.91 13.67 22.10
CA LEU A 354 20.57 14.94 21.78
C LEU A 354 21.26 15.56 23.00
N PHE A 355 21.39 14.83 24.11
CA PHE A 355 21.98 15.29 25.36
C PHE A 355 23.39 14.78 25.55
N THR A 356 23.58 13.45 25.56
CA THR A 356 24.83 12.80 25.99
C THR A 356 26.03 13.26 25.16
N ASN A 357 25.87 13.34 23.83
CA ASN A 357 26.91 13.78 22.90
C ASN A 357 26.62 15.17 22.30
N ARG A 358 25.91 16.04 23.02
CA ARG A 358 25.46 17.36 22.50
C ARG A 358 26.58 18.22 21.91
N ASN A 359 27.81 18.11 22.43
CA ASN A 359 28.97 18.86 21.92
C ASN A 359 29.39 18.42 20.50
N GLN A 360 28.96 17.22 20.06
CA GLN A 360 29.23 16.67 18.73
C GLN A 360 28.04 16.80 17.77
N ILE A 361 26.90 17.26 18.28
CA ILE A 361 25.61 17.41 17.59
C ILE A 361 25.25 18.90 17.58
N PRO A 362 25.81 19.70 16.64
CA PRO A 362 25.47 21.12 16.54
C PRO A 362 23.99 21.35 16.22
N GLY A 363 23.51 22.57 16.41
CA GLY A 363 22.15 22.95 16.01
C GLY A 363 22.11 23.26 14.52
N GLY A 364 20.92 23.23 13.93
CA GLY A 364 20.70 23.50 12.52
C GLY A 364 19.61 22.62 11.91
N GLU A 365 19.53 22.65 10.58
CA GLU A 365 18.63 21.79 9.82
C GLU A 365 19.23 20.39 9.68
N TYR A 366 18.43 19.37 9.95
CA TYR A 366 18.75 17.96 9.81
C TYR A 366 17.77 17.31 8.84
N MET A 367 18.17 16.21 8.23
CA MET A 367 17.27 15.41 7.40
C MET A 367 17.06 14.02 7.98
N VAL A 368 15.87 13.49 7.74
CA VAL A 368 15.54 12.08 7.86
C VAL A 368 15.51 11.47 6.47
N GLU A 369 16.25 10.38 6.29
CA GLU A 369 16.19 9.51 5.12
C GLU A 369 15.63 8.16 5.56
N ALA A 370 14.57 7.70 4.90
CA ALA A 370 13.94 6.44 5.26
C ALA A 370 13.34 5.72 4.07
N ARG A 371 13.17 4.41 4.21
CA ARG A 371 12.45 3.58 3.24
C ARG A 371 11.80 2.38 3.90
N MET A 372 10.67 1.98 3.36
CA MET A 372 10.05 0.70 3.64
C MET A 372 10.63 -0.37 2.74
N GLU A 373 10.88 -1.56 3.28
CA GLU A 373 11.30 -2.74 2.53
C GLU A 373 10.34 -3.91 2.81
N LEU A 374 10.04 -4.68 1.77
CA LEU A 374 9.30 -5.93 1.82
C LEU A 374 10.24 -7.02 1.24
N PRO A 375 11.16 -7.59 2.04
CA PRO A 375 12.26 -8.44 1.54
C PRO A 375 11.77 -9.66 0.75
N ASN A 376 10.69 -10.30 1.19
CA ASN A 376 10.11 -11.47 0.50
C ASN A 376 9.56 -11.16 -0.90
N TYR A 377 9.41 -9.87 -1.23
CA TYR A 377 8.84 -9.40 -2.49
C TYR A 377 9.82 -8.57 -3.32
N ASN A 378 11.08 -8.42 -2.88
CA ASN A 378 12.07 -7.52 -3.50
C ASN A 378 11.52 -6.11 -3.73
N TYR A 379 10.69 -5.62 -2.81
CA TYR A 379 10.02 -4.32 -2.93
C TYR A 379 10.59 -3.32 -1.92
N VAL A 380 10.81 -2.10 -2.40
CA VAL A 380 11.34 -0.97 -1.62
C VAL A 380 10.57 0.29 -1.98
N GLN A 381 10.11 1.02 -0.97
CA GLN A 381 9.46 2.32 -1.12
C GLN A 381 10.20 3.37 -0.28
N PRO A 382 10.96 4.30 -0.88
CA PRO A 382 11.53 5.43 -0.16
C PRO A 382 10.47 6.52 0.10
N ILE A 383 10.81 7.44 0.99
CA ILE A 383 10.15 8.75 1.09
C ILE A 383 11.15 9.84 0.71
N ASP A 384 10.65 10.98 0.24
CA ASP A 384 11.48 12.17 0.06
C ASP A 384 12.14 12.55 1.40
N PRO A 385 13.41 13.00 1.41
CA PRO A 385 14.08 13.40 2.64
C PRO A 385 13.29 14.45 3.42
N VAL A 386 13.01 14.16 4.70
CA VAL A 386 12.19 15.01 5.56
C VAL A 386 13.10 15.91 6.39
N ILE A 387 12.91 17.24 6.28
CA ILE A 387 13.75 18.22 6.97
C ILE A 387 13.13 18.66 8.30
N PHE A 388 13.92 18.61 9.36
CA PHE A 388 13.56 19.13 10.68
C PHE A 388 14.71 19.94 11.27
N VAL A 389 14.48 20.62 12.39
CA VAL A 389 15.48 21.49 13.04
C VAL A 389 15.86 20.92 14.39
N ILE A 390 17.16 20.90 14.69
CA ILE A 390 17.67 20.80 16.05
C ILE A 390 18.04 22.22 16.49
N ALA A 391 17.34 22.75 17.47
CA ALA A 391 17.52 24.11 17.97
C ALA A 391 18.93 24.32 18.57
N ASN A 392 19.45 25.53 18.46
CA ASN A 392 20.66 25.94 19.18
C ASN A 392 20.38 26.15 20.67
N ASP A 393 21.42 26.13 21.51
CA ASP A 393 21.27 26.31 22.97
C ASP A 393 20.63 27.66 23.36
N TYR A 394 20.68 28.66 22.47
CA TYR A 394 20.15 30.01 22.71
C TYR A 394 18.88 30.31 21.91
N ASP A 395 18.30 29.33 21.21
CA ASP A 395 17.05 29.56 20.50
C ASP A 395 15.92 29.84 21.50
N LEU A 396 15.41 31.06 21.48
CA LEU A 396 14.30 31.49 22.32
C LEU A 396 12.99 30.91 21.78
N ALA A 397 12.34 30.04 22.56
CA ALA A 397 10.95 29.69 22.32
C ALA A 397 10.05 30.85 22.76
N ILE A 398 9.28 31.45 21.84
CA ILE A 398 8.15 32.31 22.22
C ILE A 398 7.06 31.37 22.74
N THR A 399 6.94 31.26 24.06
CA THR A 399 6.03 30.30 24.71
C THR A 399 4.60 30.82 24.83
N SER A 400 4.38 32.13 24.70
CA SER A 400 3.06 32.74 24.59
C SER A 400 3.15 34.16 24.03
N LEU A 401 2.13 34.58 23.30
CA LEU A 401 1.89 35.98 22.96
C LEU A 401 0.66 36.43 23.77
N ILE A 402 0.88 37.06 24.93
CA ILE A 402 -0.21 37.43 25.86
C ILE A 402 -1.13 38.48 25.22
N SER A 403 -0.57 39.42 24.45
CA SER A 403 -1.26 40.37 23.56
C SER A 403 -0.20 41.28 22.89
N PRO A 404 -0.36 41.71 21.62
CA PRO A 404 0.44 42.80 21.06
C PRO A 404 0.19 44.09 21.86
N LYS A 405 1.24 44.66 22.45
CA LYS A 405 1.14 45.97 23.13
C LYS A 405 0.91 47.08 22.10
N SER A 406 0.10 48.07 22.47
CA SER A 406 -0.05 49.28 21.66
C SER A 406 1.31 49.94 21.45
N LYS A 407 1.54 50.60 20.31
CA LYS A 407 2.77 51.39 20.06
C LYS A 407 2.99 52.49 21.12
N THR A 408 1.95 52.85 21.86
CA THR A 408 1.99 53.84 22.95
C THR A 408 2.47 53.26 24.29
N ASP A 409 2.45 51.94 24.47
CA ASP A 409 2.83 51.31 25.73
C ASP A 409 4.35 51.09 25.79
N ARG A 410 5.07 52.00 26.45
CA ARG A 410 6.52 51.87 26.63
C ARG A 410 6.85 50.63 27.48
N LYS A 411 7.91 49.91 27.07
CA LYS A 411 8.42 48.73 27.78
C LYS A 411 9.09 49.06 29.13
N TYR A 412 9.54 50.32 29.31
CA TYR A 412 10.23 50.78 30.52
C TYR A 412 9.66 52.11 31.02
N PRO A 413 9.63 52.34 32.35
CA PRO A 413 9.25 53.62 32.94
C PRO A 413 10.18 54.75 32.48
N LEU A 414 9.65 55.98 32.38
CA LEU A 414 10.39 57.19 32.01
C LEU A 414 11.60 57.49 32.93
N SER A 415 11.62 56.92 34.12
CA SER A 415 12.64 57.15 35.15
C SER A 415 13.83 56.19 35.07
N VAL A 416 13.86 55.23 34.14
CA VAL A 416 14.91 54.20 34.10
C VAL A 416 15.85 54.44 32.93
N THR A 417 17.10 54.78 33.23
CA THR A 417 18.20 54.78 32.26
C THR A 417 18.60 53.34 31.99
N ILE A 418 18.46 52.87 30.76
CA ILE A 418 18.94 51.55 30.36
C ILE A 418 20.43 51.68 30.08
N PRO A 419 21.32 51.00 30.82
CA PRO A 419 22.73 50.98 30.49
C PRO A 419 22.90 50.21 29.18
N LEU A 420 23.26 50.90 28.11
CA LEU A 420 23.83 50.28 26.93
C LEU A 420 25.30 50.00 27.26
N GLN A 421 25.66 48.72 27.37
CA GLN A 421 27.07 48.33 27.31
C GLN A 421 27.52 48.54 25.88
N ALA A 422 28.43 49.51 25.68
CA ALA A 422 29.05 49.78 24.39
C ALA A 422 29.93 48.62 23.93
#